data_AF-A0A0Q5ZGT4-F1
#
_entry.id   AF-A0A0Q5ZGT4-F1
#
_cell.length_a   1.000
_cell.length_b   1.000
_cell.length_c   1.000
_cell.angle_alpha   90.00
_cell.angle_beta   90.00
_cell.angle_gamma   90.00
#
_symmetry.space_group_name_H-M   'P 1'
#
loop_
_entity.id
_entity.type
_entity.pdbx_description
1 polymer ?
#
loop_
_entity_poly.entity_id
_entity_poly.type
_entity_poly.pdbx_seq_one_letter_code
_entity_poly.pdbx_strand_id
1 'polypeptide(L)'
;MTENSDNWEPHERLAWQAKTPKKEREALDNAPLATLRAIPASSSAFMLTSDLAERYPRPQAAKGKAYARHKTLVDYANAVGAFIADLLAAVERDRSEGWLMCSHDKGDYTGQYVKWRMFDGVRTAWLEAGLIEHKPGYPGRLEFGNPGPSSGKLTRYRATPRLLEIAAGHGITPANVLEHFKFEFMMPSELIRLTKPPEPTPNTPRVAELRRDVAELNAFFAKQTLTHPKHPTIKHLGWIRIFHAYTKGYRWNKGGRLYSQPRL
;
A
#
# COMPACT_ATOMS: atom_id res chain seq x y z
N MET A 1 11.16 4.91 53.82
CA MET A 1 10.23 3.85 53.37
C MET A 1 8.84 4.41 53.56
N THR A 2 8.13 4.69 52.46
CA THR A 2 6.74 5.16 52.50
C THR A 2 5.94 4.20 51.64
N GLU A 3 5.06 3.51 52.34
CA GLU A 3 4.03 2.59 51.88
C GLU A 3 3.16 3.27 50.83
N ASN A 4 3.14 2.71 49.62
CA ASN A 4 2.12 2.98 48.60
C ASN A 4 2.10 1.85 47.55
N SER A 5 2.42 0.62 47.97
CA SER A 5 2.34 -0.58 47.12
C SER A 5 0.99 -1.30 47.20
N ASP A 6 0.14 -0.96 48.17
CA ASP A 6 -0.97 -1.82 48.59
C ASP A 6 -2.31 -1.50 47.92
N ASN A 7 -2.30 -0.63 46.90
CA ASN A 7 -3.47 -0.31 46.09
C ASN A 7 -3.26 -0.59 44.60
N TRP A 8 -2.43 -1.59 44.28
CA TRP A 8 -2.35 -2.13 42.92
C TRP A 8 -3.43 -3.21 42.75
N GLU A 9 -4.60 -2.83 42.26
CA GLU A 9 -5.52 -3.81 41.69
C GLU A 9 -5.07 -4.15 40.26
N PRO A 10 -4.93 -5.44 39.91
CA PRO A 10 -4.74 -5.84 38.53
C PRO A 10 -5.99 -5.44 37.76
N HIS A 11 -5.93 -4.32 37.03
CA HIS A 11 -6.94 -4.03 36.02
C HIS A 11 -7.03 -5.26 35.11
N GLU A 12 -8.18 -5.95 35.14
CA GLU A 12 -8.48 -7.03 34.21
C GLU A 12 -8.27 -6.49 32.79
N ARG A 13 -7.17 -6.92 32.17
CA ARG A 13 -6.84 -6.51 30.82
C ARG A 13 -7.80 -7.24 29.89
N LEU A 14 -8.91 -6.58 29.56
CA LEU A 14 -9.89 -7.08 28.60
C LEU A 14 -9.16 -7.60 27.35
N ALA A 15 -9.52 -8.81 26.93
CA ALA A 15 -8.95 -9.42 25.74
C ALA A 15 -9.12 -8.47 24.54
N TRP A 16 -8.06 -8.25 23.78
CA TRP A 16 -8.13 -7.41 22.58
C TRP A 16 -9.19 -7.97 21.62
N GLN A 17 -10.20 -7.15 21.32
CA GLN A 17 -11.22 -7.48 20.33
C GLN A 17 -10.92 -6.73 19.04
N ALA A 18 -10.83 -7.48 17.95
CA ALA A 18 -10.68 -6.90 16.63
C ALA A 18 -11.92 -6.05 16.28
N LYS A 19 -11.69 -4.77 15.94
CA LYS A 19 -12.76 -3.82 15.57
C LYS A 19 -13.54 -4.24 14.32
N THR A 20 -12.96 -5.08 13.47
CA THR A 20 -13.60 -5.55 12.24
C THR A 20 -14.16 -6.97 12.40
N PRO A 21 -15.46 -7.19 12.07
CA PRO A 21 -16.08 -8.51 12.06
C PRO A 21 -15.33 -9.51 11.18
N LYS A 22 -15.31 -10.80 11.58
CA LYS A 22 -14.57 -11.86 10.87
C LYS A 22 -14.96 -11.98 9.38
N LYS A 23 -16.24 -11.80 9.06
CA LYS A 23 -16.77 -11.89 7.68
C LYS A 23 -16.18 -10.83 6.75
N GLU A 24 -15.85 -9.64 7.26
CA GLU A 24 -15.24 -8.55 6.48
C GLU A 24 -13.71 -8.70 6.34
N ARG A 25 -13.07 -9.60 7.11
CA ARG A 25 -11.60 -9.69 7.13
C ARG A 25 -11.00 -10.27 5.86
N GLU A 26 -11.71 -11.17 5.20
CA GLU A 26 -11.19 -11.83 3.99
C GLU A 26 -10.93 -10.81 2.88
N ALA A 27 -11.91 -9.95 2.58
CA ALA A 27 -11.74 -8.88 1.60
C ALA A 27 -10.61 -7.91 1.99
N LEU A 28 -10.54 -7.54 3.28
CA LEU A 28 -9.48 -6.65 3.78
C LEU A 28 -8.08 -7.29 3.78
N ASP A 29 -7.98 -8.61 3.85
CA ASP A 29 -6.74 -9.36 3.79
C ASP A 29 -6.25 -9.57 2.35
N ASN A 30 -7.19 -9.59 1.39
CA ASN A 30 -6.92 -9.63 -0.05
C ASN A 30 -6.73 -8.23 -0.67
N ALA A 31 -6.91 -7.16 0.09
CA ALA A 31 -6.72 -5.79 -0.37
C ALA A 31 -5.27 -5.57 -0.89
N PRO A 32 -5.05 -5.04 -2.10
CA PRO A 32 -3.71 -4.67 -2.57
C PRO A 32 -3.07 -3.56 -1.76
N LEU A 33 -1.74 -3.48 -1.79
CA LEU A 33 -1.02 -2.33 -1.26
C LEU A 33 -1.07 -1.16 -2.27
N ALA A 34 -1.38 0.04 -1.77
CA ALA A 34 -1.30 1.28 -2.55
C ALA A 34 0.13 1.51 -3.04
N THR A 35 0.27 1.87 -4.31
CA THR A 35 1.54 2.23 -4.92
C THR A 35 1.80 3.72 -4.79
N LEU A 36 0.74 4.54 -4.84
CA LEU A 36 0.73 6.00 -4.89
C LEU A 36 1.73 6.56 -5.90
N ARG A 37 1.79 5.92 -7.07
CA ARG A 37 2.73 6.22 -8.17
C ARG A 37 2.06 6.36 -9.52
N ALA A 38 0.75 6.15 -9.59
CA ALA A 38 0.04 6.32 -10.85
C ALA A 38 0.08 7.80 -11.29
N ILE A 39 0.27 8.02 -12.59
CA ILE A 39 0.36 9.34 -13.21
C ILE A 39 -0.75 9.46 -14.27
N PRO A 40 -1.54 10.55 -14.28
CA PRO A 40 -2.49 10.80 -15.35
C PRO A 40 -1.82 10.78 -16.73
N ALA A 41 -2.44 10.11 -17.69
CA ALA A 41 -1.87 9.92 -19.04
C ALA A 41 -2.80 10.37 -20.16
N SER A 42 -4.09 10.57 -19.88
CA SER A 42 -5.07 11.11 -20.83
C SER A 42 -5.62 12.46 -20.36
N SER A 43 -6.19 13.25 -21.28
CA SER A 43 -6.86 14.52 -20.96
C SER A 43 -7.95 14.33 -19.89
N SER A 44 -8.79 13.29 -20.01
CA SER A 44 -9.80 12.94 -19.00
C SER A 44 -9.19 12.72 -17.60
N ALA A 45 -8.04 12.05 -17.51
CA ALA A 45 -7.39 11.79 -16.23
C ALA A 45 -6.83 13.07 -15.59
N PHE A 46 -6.26 13.96 -16.41
CA PHE A 46 -5.84 15.29 -15.96
C PHE A 46 -7.03 16.12 -15.47
N MET A 47 -8.15 16.12 -16.21
CA MET A 47 -9.36 16.84 -15.83
C MET A 47 -9.95 16.30 -14.52
N LEU A 48 -10.13 14.99 -14.39
CA LEU A 48 -10.60 14.37 -13.15
C LEU A 48 -9.72 14.73 -11.95
N THR A 49 -8.40 14.65 -12.13
CA THR A 49 -7.43 14.94 -11.08
C THR A 49 -7.48 16.40 -10.63
N SER A 50 -7.52 17.33 -11.59
CA SER A 50 -7.61 18.77 -11.33
C SER A 50 -8.91 19.11 -10.61
N ASP A 51 -10.02 18.59 -11.13
CA ASP A 51 -11.36 18.83 -10.62
C ASP A 51 -11.55 18.29 -9.19
N LEU A 52 -11.07 17.07 -8.89
CA LEU A 52 -11.05 16.55 -7.52
C LEU A 52 -10.15 17.37 -6.58
N ALA A 53 -8.99 17.84 -7.06
CA ALA A 53 -8.09 18.66 -6.25
C ALA A 53 -8.67 20.05 -5.94
N GLU A 54 -9.46 20.61 -6.86
CA GLU A 54 -10.14 21.90 -6.70
C GLU A 54 -11.38 21.78 -5.82
N ARG A 55 -12.25 20.80 -6.07
CA ARG A 55 -13.48 20.59 -5.29
C ARG A 55 -13.22 20.14 -3.86
N TYR A 56 -12.13 19.42 -3.64
CA TYR A 56 -11.74 18.89 -2.32
C TYR A 56 -10.31 19.34 -1.99
N PRO A 57 -10.14 20.64 -1.67
CA PRO A 57 -8.82 21.21 -1.43
C PRO A 57 -8.22 20.62 -0.15
N ARG A 58 -6.90 20.67 -0.07
CA ARG A 58 -6.18 20.26 1.13
C ARG A 58 -6.68 21.05 2.36
N PRO A 59 -7.06 20.41 3.47
CA PRO A 59 -7.63 21.10 4.64
C PRO A 59 -6.72 22.19 5.23
N GLN A 60 -5.40 22.01 5.09
CA GLN A 60 -4.41 23.01 5.45
C GLN A 60 -3.87 23.70 4.20
N ALA A 61 -4.20 24.99 4.05
CA ALA A 61 -3.71 25.83 2.96
C ALA A 61 -2.18 25.90 2.90
N ALA A 62 -1.65 25.97 1.68
CA ALA A 62 -0.21 26.13 1.46
C ALA A 62 0.25 27.52 1.95
N LYS A 63 1.26 27.54 2.82
CA LYS A 63 1.89 28.78 3.34
C LYS A 63 3.17 29.09 2.57
N GLY A 64 3.58 30.37 2.56
CA GLY A 64 4.86 30.83 1.99
C GLY A 64 4.73 31.56 0.64
N LYS A 65 5.86 31.71 -0.06
CA LYS A 65 5.97 32.43 -1.36
C LYS A 65 5.08 31.79 -2.44
N ALA A 66 4.65 32.58 -3.42
CA ALA A 66 3.73 32.14 -4.48
C ALA A 66 4.18 30.85 -5.20
N TYR A 67 5.45 30.76 -5.59
CA TYR A 67 6.03 29.55 -6.20
C TYR A 67 5.88 28.30 -5.32
N ALA A 68 6.14 28.41 -4.01
CA ALA A 68 6.03 27.29 -3.08
C ALA A 68 4.57 26.83 -2.90
N ARG A 69 3.62 27.78 -2.92
CA ARG A 69 2.19 27.48 -2.90
C ARG A 69 1.76 26.76 -4.18
N HIS A 70 2.17 27.26 -5.34
CA HIS A 70 1.88 26.62 -6.62
C HIS A 70 2.44 25.19 -6.69
N LYS A 71 3.70 24.99 -6.30
CA LYS A 71 4.30 23.65 -6.20
C LYS A 71 3.50 22.73 -5.28
N THR A 72 3.02 23.23 -4.14
CA THR A 72 2.21 22.45 -3.21
C THR A 72 0.86 22.02 -3.82
N LEU A 73 0.23 22.87 -4.63
CA LEU A 73 -1.01 22.54 -5.34
C LEU A 73 -0.76 21.44 -6.37
N VAL A 74 0.35 21.54 -7.13
CA VAL A 74 0.76 20.49 -8.08
C VAL A 74 1.04 19.16 -7.37
N ASP A 75 1.81 19.19 -6.26
CA ASP A 75 2.10 18.00 -5.46
C ASP A 75 0.81 17.37 -4.89
N TYR A 76 -0.18 18.19 -4.51
CA TYR A 76 -1.48 17.74 -4.03
C TYR A 76 -2.31 17.10 -5.15
N ALA A 77 -2.38 17.73 -6.33
CA ALA A 77 -3.06 17.17 -7.50
C ALA A 77 -2.43 15.83 -7.93
N ASN A 78 -1.10 15.72 -7.92
CA ASN A 78 -0.40 14.47 -8.17
C ASN A 78 -0.78 13.37 -7.15
N ALA A 79 -0.92 13.72 -5.87
CA ALA A 79 -1.37 12.78 -4.85
C ALA A 79 -2.84 12.35 -5.05
N VAL A 80 -3.72 13.26 -5.48
CA VAL A 80 -5.10 12.96 -5.88
C VAL A 80 -5.12 11.95 -7.01
N GLY A 81 -4.38 12.22 -8.10
CA GLY A 81 -4.32 11.36 -9.28
C GLY A 81 -3.77 9.97 -8.96
N ALA A 82 -2.71 9.91 -8.16
CA ALA A 82 -2.13 8.64 -7.74
C ALA A 82 -3.09 7.81 -6.87
N PHE A 83 -3.82 8.45 -5.96
CA PHE A 83 -4.71 7.74 -5.03
C PHE A 83 -6.02 7.29 -5.71
N ILE A 84 -6.64 8.12 -6.57
CA ILE A 84 -7.85 7.68 -7.30
C ILE A 84 -7.54 6.49 -8.20
N ALA A 85 -6.40 6.52 -8.90
CA ALA A 85 -6.02 5.44 -9.79
C ALA A 85 -5.83 4.12 -9.04
N ASP A 86 -5.13 4.14 -7.90
CA ASP A 86 -4.97 2.94 -7.06
C ASP A 86 -6.32 2.41 -6.52
N LEU A 87 -7.23 3.30 -6.12
CA LEU A 87 -8.57 2.92 -5.65
C LEU A 87 -9.40 2.28 -6.78
N LEU A 88 -9.45 2.90 -7.95
CA LEU A 88 -10.16 2.36 -9.11
C LEU A 88 -9.56 1.01 -9.56
N ALA A 89 -8.23 0.89 -9.56
CA ALA A 89 -7.56 -0.36 -9.88
C ALA A 89 -7.77 -1.46 -8.82
N ALA A 90 -8.08 -1.10 -7.57
CA ALA A 90 -8.42 -2.06 -6.52
C ALA A 90 -9.83 -2.63 -6.69
N VAL A 91 -10.77 -1.86 -7.28
CA VAL A 91 -12.16 -2.31 -7.53
C VAL A 91 -12.21 -3.48 -8.51
N GLU A 92 -11.37 -3.47 -9.55
CA GLU A 92 -11.25 -4.59 -10.50
C GLU A 92 -10.57 -5.84 -9.92
N ARG A 93 -9.98 -5.77 -8.72
CA ARG A 93 -9.34 -6.95 -8.12
C ARG A 93 -10.38 -7.88 -7.52
N ASP A 94 -10.44 -9.09 -8.07
CA ASP A 94 -11.22 -10.18 -7.51
C ASP A 94 -10.85 -10.38 -6.03
N ARG A 95 -11.87 -10.49 -5.17
CA ARG A 95 -11.78 -10.76 -3.72
C ARG A 95 -11.33 -9.64 -2.79
N SER A 96 -10.95 -8.45 -3.28
CA SER A 96 -10.64 -7.31 -2.40
C SER A 96 -11.87 -6.48 -2.05
N GLU A 97 -12.99 -6.65 -2.78
CA GLU A 97 -14.17 -5.79 -2.73
C GLU A 97 -13.84 -4.29 -2.86
N GLY A 98 -12.78 -3.94 -3.60
CA GLY A 98 -12.31 -2.57 -3.80
C GLY A 98 -11.51 -1.97 -2.65
N TRP A 99 -11.19 -2.75 -1.61
CA TRP A 99 -10.34 -2.28 -0.52
C TRP A 99 -8.88 -2.15 -0.96
N LEU A 100 -8.23 -1.09 -0.49
CA LEU A 100 -6.83 -0.75 -0.76
C LEU A 100 -6.10 -0.54 0.56
N MET A 101 -5.00 -1.26 0.80
CA MET A 101 -4.14 -1.08 1.97
C MET A 101 -3.23 0.13 1.79
N CYS A 102 -3.20 1.00 2.78
CA CYS A 102 -2.32 2.17 2.83
C CYS A 102 -1.53 2.18 4.14
N SER A 103 -0.22 2.43 4.06
CA SER A 103 0.57 2.68 5.27
C SER A 103 0.24 4.04 5.85
N HIS A 104 0.15 4.09 7.19
CA HIS A 104 0.03 5.32 7.96
C HIS A 104 1.33 5.70 8.67
N ASP A 105 2.40 4.93 8.45
CA ASP A 105 3.75 5.32 8.88
C ASP A 105 4.29 6.40 7.94
N LYS A 106 4.68 7.55 8.51
CA LYS A 106 5.26 8.67 7.75
C LYS A 106 6.59 8.28 7.09
N GLY A 107 7.36 7.38 7.71
CA GLY A 107 8.65 6.91 7.23
C GLY A 107 8.56 6.26 5.86
N ASP A 108 7.50 5.51 5.61
CA ASP A 108 7.26 4.79 4.35
C ASP A 108 7.11 5.71 3.12
N TYR A 109 6.83 7.00 3.34
CA TYR A 109 6.68 8.01 2.29
C TYR A 109 7.97 8.78 2.00
N THR A 110 9.05 8.49 2.73
CA THR A 110 10.35 9.14 2.50
C THR A 110 10.92 8.69 1.17
N GLY A 111 11.31 9.65 0.31
CA GLY A 111 11.83 9.37 -1.03
C GLY A 111 10.78 8.83 -2.02
N GLN A 112 9.50 8.81 -1.65
CA GLN A 112 8.42 8.37 -2.54
C GLN A 112 7.89 9.52 -3.41
N TYR A 113 7.20 9.16 -4.49
CA TYR A 113 6.55 10.09 -5.41
C TYR A 113 5.50 10.96 -4.69
N VAL A 114 4.58 10.33 -3.95
CA VAL A 114 3.65 11.01 -3.07
C VAL A 114 4.24 11.11 -1.67
N LYS A 115 4.31 12.34 -1.13
CA LYS A 115 4.74 12.59 0.26
C LYS A 115 3.59 12.39 1.23
N TRP A 116 3.90 11.97 2.46
CA TRP A 116 2.91 11.76 3.53
C TRP A 116 1.93 12.93 3.65
N ARG A 117 2.41 14.18 3.74
CA ARG A 117 1.56 15.36 3.95
C ARG A 117 0.53 15.59 2.83
N MET A 118 0.82 15.14 1.61
CA MET A 118 -0.11 15.26 0.48
C MET A 118 -1.14 14.15 0.53
N PHE A 119 -0.70 12.89 0.70
CA PHE A 119 -1.61 11.77 0.91
C PHE A 119 -2.56 11.99 2.10
N ASP A 120 -2.01 12.46 3.22
CA ASP A 120 -2.73 12.83 4.44
C ASP A 120 -3.80 13.90 4.19
N GLY A 121 -3.47 14.90 3.36
CA GLY A 121 -4.43 15.92 2.92
C GLY A 121 -5.57 15.32 2.11
N VAL A 122 -5.25 14.51 1.09
CA VAL A 122 -6.25 13.91 0.19
C VAL A 122 -7.19 13.00 0.97
N ARG A 123 -6.64 12.04 1.73
CA ARG A 123 -7.44 11.08 2.49
C ARG A 123 -8.37 11.75 3.50
N THR A 124 -7.94 12.86 4.11
CA THR A 124 -8.74 13.58 5.12
C THR A 124 -9.90 14.31 4.45
N ALA A 125 -9.60 15.11 3.42
CA ALA A 125 -10.63 15.82 2.66
C ALA A 125 -11.67 14.87 2.05
N TRP A 126 -11.22 13.72 1.53
CA TRP A 126 -12.11 12.73 0.90
C TRP A 126 -12.94 11.95 1.90
N LEU A 127 -12.39 11.66 3.08
CA LEU A 127 -13.14 11.02 4.16
C LEU A 127 -14.24 11.97 4.68
N GLU A 128 -13.90 13.24 4.91
CA GLU A 128 -14.86 14.27 5.32
C GLU A 128 -15.97 14.49 4.26
N ALA A 129 -15.61 14.42 2.98
CA ALA A 129 -16.56 14.53 1.87
C ALA A 129 -17.36 13.25 1.57
N GLY A 130 -17.07 12.13 2.25
CA GLY A 130 -17.74 10.84 2.01
C GLY A 130 -17.40 10.19 0.66
N LEU A 131 -16.23 10.50 0.09
CA LEU A 131 -15.75 9.91 -1.17
C LEU A 131 -15.05 8.57 -0.97
N ILE A 132 -14.56 8.31 0.25
CA ILE A 132 -13.90 7.05 0.60
C ILE A 132 -14.45 6.49 1.90
N GLU A 133 -14.52 5.17 1.98
CA GLU A 133 -14.67 4.44 3.23
C GLU A 133 -13.31 4.18 3.87
N HIS A 134 -13.29 4.02 5.19
CA HIS A 134 -12.07 3.82 5.96
C HIS A 134 -12.26 2.70 6.99
N LYS A 135 -11.32 1.75 7.02
CA LYS A 135 -11.20 0.75 8.08
C LYS A 135 -9.82 0.91 8.75
N PRO A 136 -9.77 1.25 10.04
CA PRO A 136 -8.51 1.54 10.72
C PRO A 136 -7.63 0.31 10.81
N GLY A 137 -6.33 0.51 10.55
CA GLY A 137 -5.30 -0.46 10.89
C GLY A 137 -5.03 -0.53 12.40
N TYR A 138 -4.11 -1.40 12.79
CA TYR A 138 -3.62 -1.47 14.16
C TYR A 138 -2.16 -1.93 14.17
N PRO A 139 -1.33 -1.44 15.13
CA PRO A 139 0.02 -1.94 15.30
C PRO A 139 0.00 -3.40 15.74
N GLY A 140 1.06 -4.15 15.39
CA GLY A 140 1.29 -5.48 15.96
C GLY A 140 1.78 -5.36 17.41
N ARG A 141 2.02 -6.49 18.08
CA ARG A 141 2.59 -6.52 19.44
C ARG A 141 3.76 -5.54 19.60
N LEU A 142 3.56 -4.56 20.47
CA LEU A 142 4.58 -3.71 21.04
C LEU A 142 4.91 -4.30 22.43
N GLU A 143 5.98 -5.09 22.49
CA GLU A 143 6.65 -5.59 23.71
C GLU A 143 5.85 -6.39 24.78
N PHE A 144 6.60 -6.94 25.74
CA PHE A 144 6.20 -7.98 26.70
C PHE A 144 5.07 -7.50 27.62
N GLY A 145 3.95 -8.25 27.65
CA GLY A 145 2.80 -7.96 28.52
C GLY A 145 1.60 -7.28 27.85
N ASN A 146 1.67 -6.94 26.56
CA ASN A 146 0.51 -6.43 25.81
C ASN A 146 -0.21 -7.56 25.03
N PRO A 147 -1.48 -7.91 25.34
CA PRO A 147 -2.22 -8.98 24.65
C PRO A 147 -2.71 -8.59 23.25
N GLY A 148 -2.00 -7.71 22.56
CA GLY A 148 -2.29 -7.32 21.18
C GLY A 148 -2.00 -8.42 20.16
N PRO A 149 -2.53 -8.28 18.93
CA PRO A 149 -2.34 -9.24 17.85
C PRO A 149 -0.86 -9.38 17.47
N SER A 150 -0.46 -10.60 17.13
CA SER A 150 0.94 -10.95 16.78
C SER A 150 1.49 -10.23 15.53
N SER A 151 0.61 -9.63 14.73
CA SER A 151 0.96 -8.83 13.56
C SER A 151 0.04 -7.63 13.44
N GLY A 152 0.60 -6.51 12.99
CA GLY A 152 -0.18 -5.32 12.69
C GLY A 152 -0.96 -5.46 11.39
N LYS A 153 -1.95 -4.59 11.22
CA LYS A 153 -2.70 -4.43 9.97
C LYS A 153 -2.58 -2.96 9.54
N LEU A 154 -2.29 -2.74 8.27
CA LEU A 154 -2.37 -1.42 7.64
C LEU A 154 -3.80 -0.86 7.64
N THR A 155 -3.93 0.44 7.37
CA THR A 155 -5.24 1.04 7.17
C THR A 155 -5.80 0.66 5.81
N ARG A 156 -7.12 0.47 5.68
CA ARG A 156 -7.77 0.21 4.39
C ARG A 156 -8.69 1.35 3.99
N TYR A 157 -8.71 1.66 2.70
CA TYR A 157 -9.61 2.61 2.06
C TYR A 157 -10.32 1.97 0.89
N ARG A 158 -11.53 2.45 0.56
CA ARG A 158 -12.29 2.02 -0.62
C ARG A 158 -13.02 3.22 -1.19
N ALA A 159 -13.12 3.30 -2.52
CA ALA A 159 -13.94 4.32 -3.18
C ALA A 159 -15.43 4.09 -2.90
N THR A 160 -16.17 5.14 -2.52
CA THR A 160 -17.63 5.06 -2.40
C THR A 160 -18.28 5.13 -3.79
N PRO A 161 -19.56 4.71 -3.94
CA PRO A 161 -20.31 4.91 -5.19
C PRO A 161 -20.25 6.34 -5.71
N ARG A 162 -20.30 7.34 -4.81
CA ARG A 162 -20.17 8.76 -5.16
C ARG A 162 -18.85 9.09 -5.86
N LEU A 163 -17.72 8.55 -5.39
CA LEU A 163 -16.42 8.77 -6.03
C LEU A 163 -16.33 8.06 -7.38
N LEU A 164 -16.94 6.88 -7.51
CA LEU A 164 -17.03 6.14 -8.77
C LEU A 164 -17.87 6.91 -9.81
N GLU A 165 -18.99 7.51 -9.38
CA GLU A 165 -19.83 8.37 -10.23
C GLU A 165 -19.07 9.62 -10.72
N ILE A 166 -18.31 10.27 -9.82
CA ILE A 166 -17.46 11.41 -10.21
C ILE A 166 -16.44 10.99 -11.26
N ALA A 167 -15.74 9.87 -11.06
CA ALA A 167 -14.78 9.34 -12.04
C ALA A 167 -15.47 9.01 -13.38
N ALA A 168 -16.63 8.36 -13.33
CA ALA A 168 -17.39 7.99 -14.52
C ALA A 168 -17.89 9.21 -15.30
N GLY A 169 -18.22 10.31 -14.62
CA GLY A 169 -18.55 11.60 -15.25
C GLY A 169 -17.41 12.19 -16.09
N HIS A 170 -16.16 11.79 -15.82
CA HIS A 170 -14.98 12.12 -16.64
C HIS A 170 -14.64 11.03 -17.66
N GLY A 171 -15.48 10.00 -17.81
CA GLY A 171 -15.26 8.86 -18.69
C GLY A 171 -14.30 7.80 -18.14
N ILE A 172 -13.98 7.86 -16.85
CA ILE A 172 -13.02 6.94 -16.21
C ILE A 172 -13.75 6.00 -15.27
N THR A 173 -13.55 4.71 -15.45
CA THR A 173 -14.15 3.64 -14.66
C THR A 173 -13.06 2.69 -14.16
N PRO A 174 -13.35 1.84 -13.17
CA PRO A 174 -12.44 0.75 -12.79
C PRO A 174 -11.94 -0.07 -14.00
N ALA A 175 -12.83 -0.38 -14.95
CA ALA A 175 -12.54 -1.21 -16.11
C ALA A 175 -11.52 -0.60 -17.09
N ASN A 176 -11.47 0.72 -17.22
CA ASN A 176 -10.58 1.42 -18.18
C ASN A 176 -9.49 2.28 -17.50
N VAL A 177 -9.32 2.18 -16.18
CA VAL A 177 -8.35 3.02 -15.44
C VAL A 177 -6.93 2.94 -15.99
N LEU A 178 -6.51 1.78 -16.52
CA LEU A 178 -5.19 1.56 -17.09
C LEU A 178 -4.97 2.28 -18.44
N GLU A 179 -6.03 2.68 -19.13
CA GLU A 179 -5.96 3.50 -20.36
C GLU A 179 -5.72 4.97 -20.03
N HIS A 180 -6.17 5.39 -18.84
CA HIS A 180 -6.17 6.77 -18.38
C HIS A 180 -5.00 7.13 -17.47
N PHE A 181 -4.45 6.14 -16.76
CA PHE A 181 -3.34 6.32 -15.82
C PHE A 181 -2.19 5.36 -16.13
N LYS A 182 -0.97 5.89 -16.13
CA LYS A 182 0.26 5.09 -16.17
C LYS A 182 0.59 4.63 -14.76
N PHE A 183 0.59 3.32 -14.54
CA PHE A 183 1.05 2.72 -13.29
C PHE A 183 2.53 2.37 -13.40
N GLU A 184 3.37 3.08 -12.64
CA GLU A 184 4.77 2.72 -12.52
C GLU A 184 4.96 1.69 -11.40
N PHE A 185 5.16 0.44 -11.82
CA PHE A 185 5.61 -0.61 -10.92
C PHE A 185 7.14 -0.63 -10.92
N MET A 186 7.75 -0.70 -9.74
CA MET A 186 9.20 -0.85 -9.61
C MET A 186 9.54 -2.20 -8.99
N MET A 187 10.55 -2.85 -9.56
CA MET A 187 11.18 -3.98 -8.89
C MET A 187 11.79 -3.50 -7.57
N PRO A 188 11.59 -4.22 -6.47
CA PRO A 188 12.29 -3.89 -5.25
C PRO A 188 13.80 -4.09 -5.42
N SER A 189 14.60 -3.21 -4.82
CA SER A 189 16.06 -3.28 -4.86
C SER A 189 16.63 -4.56 -4.25
N GLU A 190 16.01 -5.04 -3.17
CA GLU A 190 16.36 -6.31 -2.54
C GLU A 190 15.53 -7.47 -3.11
N LEU A 191 16.19 -8.34 -3.87
CA LEU A 191 15.63 -9.53 -4.51
C LEU A 191 15.48 -10.71 -3.55
N ILE A 192 16.25 -10.74 -2.46
CA ILE A 192 16.17 -11.79 -1.44
C ILE A 192 15.75 -11.19 -0.11
N ARG A 193 14.59 -11.60 0.40
CA ARG A 193 14.04 -11.02 1.63
C ARG A 193 13.86 -12.07 2.70
N LEU A 194 14.44 -11.79 3.86
CA LEU A 194 14.03 -12.41 5.10
C LEU A 194 12.86 -11.63 5.69
N THR A 195 11.76 -12.31 5.97
CA THR A 195 10.59 -11.65 6.58
C THR A 195 10.22 -12.26 7.93
N LYS A 196 10.65 -13.49 8.20
CA LYS A 196 10.52 -14.15 9.52
C LYS A 196 11.76 -15.02 9.79
N PRO A 197 12.55 -14.73 10.84
CA PRO A 197 12.42 -13.59 11.78
C PRO A 197 12.58 -12.22 11.09
N PRO A 198 12.09 -11.11 11.67
CA PRO A 198 12.15 -9.76 11.06
C PRO A 198 13.55 -9.14 11.21
N GLU A 199 14.56 -9.85 10.71
CA GLU A 199 15.95 -9.40 10.69
C GLU A 199 16.32 -8.92 9.28
N PRO A 200 17.29 -8.00 9.14
CA PRO A 200 17.84 -7.66 7.83
C PRO A 200 18.33 -8.92 7.10
N THR A 201 18.08 -9.02 5.79
CA THR A 201 18.65 -10.10 4.99
C THR A 201 20.19 -10.01 5.06
N PRO A 202 20.90 -11.01 5.60
CA PRO A 202 22.34 -10.95 5.74
C PRO A 202 23.03 -11.07 4.37
N ASN A 203 24.15 -10.38 4.21
CA ASN A 203 24.94 -10.45 2.99
C ASN A 203 26.02 -11.55 3.07
N THR A 204 25.59 -12.80 3.10
CA THR A 204 26.51 -13.96 3.05
C THR A 204 26.81 -14.37 1.61
N PRO A 205 27.92 -15.10 1.33
CA PRO A 205 28.21 -15.60 -0.02
C PRO A 205 27.05 -16.39 -0.64
N ARG A 206 26.38 -17.21 0.16
CA ARG A 206 25.21 -17.98 -0.30
C ARG A 206 24.01 -17.10 -0.67
N VAL A 207 23.75 -16.04 0.10
CA VAL A 207 22.67 -15.09 -0.23
C VAL A 207 23.04 -14.27 -1.47
N ALA A 208 24.31 -13.94 -1.67
CA ALA A 208 24.79 -13.27 -2.88
C ALA A 208 24.64 -14.14 -4.14
N GLU A 209 24.89 -15.46 -4.05
CA GLU A 209 24.53 -16.42 -5.10
C GLU A 209 23.04 -16.39 -5.41
N LEU A 210 22.17 -16.50 -4.39
CA LEU A 210 20.73 -16.45 -4.59
C LEU A 210 20.25 -15.15 -5.24
N ARG A 211 20.87 -14.00 -4.92
CA ARG A 211 20.59 -12.73 -5.59
C ARG A 211 20.94 -12.79 -7.08
N ARG A 212 22.08 -13.39 -7.43
CA ARG A 212 22.49 -13.58 -8.83
C ARG A 212 21.51 -14.52 -9.55
N ASP A 213 21.14 -15.65 -8.94
CA ASP A 213 20.18 -16.60 -9.53
C ASP A 213 18.84 -15.93 -9.83
N VAL A 214 18.31 -15.13 -8.88
CA VAL A 214 17.03 -14.42 -9.08
C VAL A 214 17.19 -13.29 -10.11
N ALA A 215 18.33 -12.61 -10.16
CA ALA A 215 18.59 -11.60 -11.19
C ALA A 215 18.67 -12.21 -12.59
N GLU A 216 19.33 -13.36 -12.75
CA GLU A 216 19.41 -14.10 -14.00
C GLU A 216 18.03 -14.59 -14.44
N LEU A 217 17.24 -15.14 -13.50
CA LEU A 217 15.85 -15.51 -13.76
C LEU A 217 15.03 -14.32 -14.26
N ASN A 218 15.16 -13.16 -13.61
CA ASN A 218 14.46 -11.95 -14.03
C ASN A 218 14.92 -11.47 -15.40
N ALA A 219 16.22 -11.52 -15.70
CA ALA A 219 16.76 -11.17 -17.01
C ALA A 219 16.27 -12.12 -18.12
N PHE A 220 16.08 -13.40 -17.81
CA PHE A 220 15.47 -14.36 -18.71
C PHE A 220 13.99 -14.04 -18.98
N PHE A 221 13.20 -13.82 -17.93
CA PHE A 221 11.77 -13.52 -18.06
C PHE A 221 11.48 -12.16 -18.69
N ALA A 222 12.37 -11.17 -18.53
CA ALA A 222 12.24 -9.86 -19.17
C ALA A 222 12.21 -9.93 -20.71
N LYS A 223 12.67 -11.04 -21.30
CA LYS A 223 12.64 -11.28 -22.75
C LYS A 223 11.34 -11.94 -23.23
N GLN A 224 10.48 -12.37 -22.31
CA GLN A 224 9.28 -13.14 -22.59
C GLN A 224 8.04 -12.24 -22.57
N THR A 225 7.08 -12.48 -23.46
CA THR A 225 5.74 -11.87 -23.38
C THR A 225 4.80 -12.83 -22.66
N LEU A 226 4.31 -12.44 -21.49
CA LEU A 226 3.36 -13.23 -20.73
C LEU A 226 1.94 -12.93 -21.22
N THR A 227 1.15 -13.97 -21.50
CA THR A 227 -0.26 -13.87 -21.90
C THR A 227 -1.16 -14.78 -21.06
N HIS A 228 -2.38 -14.36 -20.72
CA HIS A 228 -3.37 -15.21 -20.04
C HIS A 228 -4.73 -15.12 -20.74
N PRO A 229 -5.39 -16.25 -21.04
CA PRO A 229 -6.65 -16.24 -21.80
C PRO A 229 -7.78 -15.41 -21.19
N LYS A 230 -7.86 -15.35 -19.86
CA LYS A 230 -8.89 -14.59 -19.13
C LYS A 230 -8.42 -13.24 -18.59
N HIS A 231 -7.12 -12.96 -18.67
CA HIS A 231 -6.52 -11.73 -18.12
C HIS A 231 -5.62 -11.11 -19.19
N PRO A 232 -6.18 -10.22 -20.03
CA PRO A 232 -5.46 -9.66 -21.17
C PRO A 232 -4.23 -8.85 -20.74
N THR A 233 -4.19 -8.37 -19.49
CA THR A 233 -3.04 -7.70 -18.88
C THR A 233 -2.48 -8.54 -17.73
N ILE A 234 -1.29 -9.12 -17.92
CA ILE A 234 -0.50 -9.71 -16.84
C ILE A 234 0.44 -8.67 -16.27
N LYS A 235 0.35 -8.42 -14.96
CA LYS A 235 1.29 -7.56 -14.23
C LYS A 235 2.43 -8.41 -13.66
N HIS A 236 3.55 -8.48 -14.36
CA HIS A 236 4.78 -9.13 -13.90
C HIS A 236 6.02 -8.37 -14.35
N LEU A 237 6.81 -7.90 -13.40
CA LEU A 237 8.11 -7.28 -13.61
C LEU A 237 9.28 -8.24 -13.38
N GLY A 238 9.04 -9.28 -12.57
CA GLY A 238 10.07 -10.20 -12.15
C GLY A 238 9.72 -10.88 -10.83
N TRP A 239 10.68 -11.65 -10.35
CA TRP A 239 10.60 -12.46 -9.16
C TRP A 239 11.44 -11.86 -8.03
N ILE A 240 10.95 -12.05 -6.81
CA ILE A 240 11.76 -11.95 -5.59
C ILE A 240 11.65 -13.26 -4.82
N ARG A 241 12.68 -13.63 -4.06
CA ARG A 241 12.62 -14.79 -3.18
C ARG A 241 12.42 -14.34 -1.74
N ILE A 242 11.35 -14.81 -1.12
CA ILE A 242 11.02 -14.47 0.27
C ILE A 242 11.10 -15.71 1.16
N PHE A 243 11.86 -15.58 2.23
CA PHE A 243 12.01 -16.57 3.29
C PHE A 243 11.09 -16.21 4.47
N HIS A 244 10.14 -17.09 4.73
CA HIS A 244 9.30 -17.11 5.92
C HIS A 244 9.73 -18.35 6.73
N ALA A 245 10.25 -18.20 7.95
CA ALA A 245 10.78 -19.27 8.81
C ALA A 245 12.21 -19.76 8.50
N TYR A 246 13.11 -18.84 8.19
CA TYR A 246 14.55 -19.15 8.20
C TYR A 246 15.02 -19.45 9.63
N THR A 247 15.86 -20.47 9.78
CA THR A 247 16.67 -20.69 10.98
C THR A 247 18.14 -20.73 10.57
N LYS A 248 19.07 -20.32 11.45
CA LYS A 248 20.52 -20.32 11.13
C LYS A 248 21.01 -21.69 10.62
N GLY A 249 20.43 -22.79 11.12
CA GLY A 249 20.74 -24.15 10.69
C GLY A 249 20.35 -24.45 9.24
N TYR A 250 19.41 -23.73 8.65
CA TYR A 250 18.99 -23.89 7.26
C TYR A 250 19.91 -23.23 6.25
N ARG A 251 20.88 -22.40 6.66
CA ARG A 251 21.96 -21.88 5.80
C ARG A 251 21.51 -21.41 4.39
N TRP A 252 20.28 -20.89 4.26
CA TRP A 252 19.68 -20.47 2.99
C TRP A 252 19.51 -21.56 1.93
N ASN A 253 19.56 -22.84 2.33
CA ASN A 253 19.35 -23.99 1.45
C ASN A 253 17.94 -24.60 1.57
N LYS A 254 17.18 -24.20 2.59
CA LYS A 254 15.80 -24.64 2.82
C LYS A 254 14.88 -23.43 2.97
N GLY A 255 13.66 -23.59 2.45
CA GLY A 255 12.68 -22.51 2.40
C GLY A 255 12.99 -21.48 1.32
N GLY A 256 12.19 -20.41 1.29
CA GLY A 256 12.29 -19.38 0.26
C GLY A 256 11.38 -19.68 -0.93
N ARG A 257 10.29 -18.92 -1.07
CA ARG A 257 9.38 -19.01 -2.22
C ARG A 257 9.62 -17.85 -3.17
N LEU A 258 9.54 -18.10 -4.46
CA LEU A 258 9.53 -17.04 -5.47
C LEU A 258 8.14 -16.39 -5.48
N TYR A 259 8.12 -15.06 -5.54
CA TYR A 259 6.90 -14.26 -5.64
C TYR A 259 7.04 -13.31 -6.82
N SER A 260 6.02 -13.30 -7.68
CA SER A 260 5.87 -12.32 -8.76
C SER A 260 5.75 -10.92 -8.15
N GLN A 261 6.36 -9.94 -8.83
CA GLN A 261 6.20 -8.51 -8.56
C GLN A 261 5.49 -7.82 -9.74
N PRO A 262 4.62 -6.82 -9.49
CA PRO A 262 4.07 -6.48 -8.18
C PRO A 262 3.29 -7.67 -7.60
N ARG A 263 3.25 -7.78 -6.27
CA ARG A 263 2.40 -8.81 -5.64
C ARG A 263 0.95 -8.53 -6.02
N LEU A 264 0.36 -9.49 -6.72
CA LEU A 264 -1.08 -9.55 -7.00
C LEU A 264 -1.86 -9.73 -5.70
#